data_AF-J9EQG0-F1
#
_entry.id   AF-J9EQG0-F1
#
_cell.length_a   1.000
_cell.length_b   1.000
_cell.length_c   1.000
_cell.angle_alpha   90.00
_cell.angle_beta   90.00
_cell.angle_gamma   90.00
#
_symmetry.space_group_name_H-M   'P 1'
#
loop_
_entity.id
_entity.type
_entity.pdbx_description
1 polymer ?
#
loop_
_entity_poly.entity_id
_entity_poly.type
_entity_poly.pdbx_seq_one_letter_code
_entity_poly.pdbx_strand_id
1 'polypeptide(L)'
;SDDGHEQSDEEVTRWEREQMKKGVSSHKVEMLERERAKMEAVMKAIRSSMELPPENREQLPMEMDIDFSESDMLSLSQTGRVSGKTVAVSLKEILSKLQQRKNDGKESVNAREAEFERTVAQIQENKEMISKLEMEEPRIRERFQVYQDIRAYARDLLECLSEKISEVKDLESRMAEILDGRARRLRTRRRNDVHDMYDECSAAAAGRPLHQRAPEVTQRAAEREARRSRRRRLRENTLEGVSHEEGLSTDDEETNSEIVARQQSIDEIRAAANVVFVDALDDFCRIDRILSRFVDWLAHDEESFINAYVHLCIPKLISLFIRLELLDWGPLENDNCPVNSMRWYENLIGCAAASSNINVEHPILVSLIPLCIEKVVLWKITGVVYIE
;
A
#
# COMPACT_ATOMS: atom_id res chain seq x y z
N SER A 1 11.03 -19.12 52.94
CA SER A 1 10.37 -17.84 52.62
C SER A 1 10.46 -17.52 51.14
N ASP A 2 10.30 -18.53 50.27
CA ASP A 2 10.55 -18.42 48.82
C ASP A 2 9.25 -18.38 47.99
N ASP A 3 8.14 -18.86 48.58
CA ASP A 3 6.83 -19.03 47.93
C ASP A 3 6.10 -17.70 47.63
N GLY A 4 6.54 -16.60 48.24
CA GLY A 4 5.95 -15.26 48.06
C GLY A 4 6.50 -14.48 46.86
N HIS A 5 7.69 -14.85 46.36
CA HIS A 5 8.29 -14.18 45.21
C HIS A 5 7.77 -14.74 43.87
N GLU A 6 7.52 -16.06 43.78
CA GLU A 6 6.98 -16.66 42.56
C GLU A 6 5.51 -16.25 42.31
N GLN A 7 4.68 -16.13 43.35
CA GLN A 7 3.30 -15.64 43.19
C GLN A 7 3.23 -14.18 42.73
N SER A 8 4.15 -13.33 43.19
CA SER A 8 4.23 -11.93 42.75
C SER A 8 4.57 -11.82 41.27
N ASP A 9 5.53 -12.62 40.78
CA ASP A 9 5.94 -12.60 39.37
C ASP A 9 4.85 -13.17 38.44
N GLU A 10 4.09 -14.17 38.90
CA GLU A 10 2.93 -14.69 38.18
C GLU A 10 1.75 -13.72 38.12
N GLU A 11 1.53 -12.92 39.16
CA GLU A 11 0.51 -11.88 39.18
C GLU A 11 0.89 -10.71 38.27
N VAL A 12 2.17 -10.30 38.28
CA VAL A 12 2.70 -9.27 37.39
C VAL A 12 2.59 -9.69 35.92
N THR A 13 3.00 -10.92 35.57
CA THR A 13 2.86 -11.43 34.19
C THR A 13 1.40 -11.67 33.78
N ARG A 14 0.49 -11.93 34.71
CA ARG A 14 -0.96 -11.96 34.42
C ARG A 14 -1.49 -10.56 34.14
N TRP A 15 -1.10 -9.59 34.96
CA TRP A 15 -1.49 -8.19 34.79
C TRP A 15 -0.94 -7.60 33.48
N GLU A 16 0.31 -7.87 33.14
CA GLU A 16 0.92 -7.43 31.87
C GLU A 16 0.21 -8.00 30.65
N ARG A 17 -0.16 -9.29 30.67
CA ARG A 17 -0.97 -9.92 29.61
C ARG A 17 -2.36 -9.28 29.49
N GLU A 18 -2.98 -8.91 30.61
CA GLU A 18 -4.26 -8.19 30.61
C GLU A 18 -4.15 -6.76 30.09
N GLN A 19 -3.02 -6.08 30.31
CA GLN A 19 -2.78 -4.76 29.73
C GLN A 19 -2.51 -4.83 28.22
N MET A 20 -1.73 -5.83 27.76
CA MET A 20 -1.53 -6.07 26.33
C MET A 20 -2.86 -6.35 25.63
N LYS A 21 -3.76 -7.11 26.25
CA LYS A 21 -5.09 -7.41 25.69
C LYS A 21 -6.01 -6.17 25.59
N LYS A 22 -5.76 -5.14 26.39
CA LYS A 22 -6.47 -3.85 26.33
C LYS A 22 -5.86 -2.88 25.30
N GLY A 23 -4.57 -3.01 25.01
CA GLY A 23 -3.84 -2.17 24.06
C GLY A 23 -3.95 -2.62 22.60
N VAL A 24 -4.26 -3.90 22.34
CA VAL A 24 -4.43 -4.42 20.98
C VAL A 24 -5.92 -4.56 20.67
N SER A 25 -6.40 -3.89 19.62
CA SER A 25 -7.78 -4.04 19.13
C SER A 25 -8.04 -5.52 18.86
N SER A 26 -8.86 -6.16 19.70
CA SER A 26 -9.20 -7.59 19.61
C SER A 26 -9.71 -7.97 18.22
N HIS A 27 -10.35 -7.02 17.53
CA HIS A 27 -10.84 -7.20 16.17
C HIS A 27 -9.69 -7.28 15.14
N LYS A 28 -8.62 -6.52 15.35
CA LYS A 28 -7.42 -6.51 14.49
C LYS A 28 -6.61 -7.79 14.67
N VAL A 29 -6.47 -8.27 15.92
CA VAL A 29 -5.87 -9.58 16.22
C VAL A 29 -6.67 -10.70 15.60
N GLU A 30 -8.00 -10.71 15.79
CA GLU A 30 -8.86 -11.74 15.22
C GLU A 30 -8.82 -11.73 13.68
N MET A 31 -8.72 -10.56 13.05
CA MET A 31 -8.57 -10.43 11.60
C MET A 31 -7.23 -10.99 11.11
N LEU A 32 -6.13 -10.66 11.79
CA LEU A 32 -4.79 -11.17 11.47
C LEU A 32 -4.71 -12.69 11.68
N GLU A 33 -5.31 -13.21 12.75
CA GLU A 33 -5.41 -14.65 13.01
C GLU A 33 -6.26 -15.35 11.94
N ARG A 34 -7.37 -14.74 11.50
CA ARG A 34 -8.19 -15.25 10.40
C ARG A 34 -7.44 -15.27 9.08
N GLU A 35 -6.69 -14.21 8.76
CA GLU A 35 -5.88 -14.16 7.54
C GLU A 35 -4.74 -15.18 7.60
N ARG A 36 -4.08 -15.32 8.75
CA ARG A 36 -3.04 -16.32 8.98
C ARG A 36 -3.58 -17.74 8.85
N ALA A 37 -4.75 -18.03 9.43
CA ALA A 37 -5.42 -19.31 9.31
C ALA A 37 -5.88 -19.60 7.87
N LYS A 38 -6.36 -18.58 7.14
CA LYS A 38 -6.68 -18.73 5.69
C LYS A 38 -5.42 -19.01 4.87
N MET A 39 -4.32 -18.32 5.15
CA MET A 39 -3.05 -18.50 4.45
C MET A 39 -2.43 -19.86 4.76
N GLU A 40 -2.52 -20.30 6.01
CA GLU A 40 -2.12 -21.63 6.44
C GLU A 40 -3.02 -22.70 5.81
N ALA A 41 -4.33 -22.47 5.69
CA ALA A 41 -5.24 -23.35 4.99
C ALA A 41 -4.93 -23.43 3.48
N VAL A 42 -4.56 -22.32 2.84
CA VAL A 42 -4.14 -22.29 1.43
C VAL A 42 -2.79 -23.01 1.26
N MET A 43 -1.81 -22.74 2.13
CA MET A 43 -0.51 -23.44 2.14
C MET A 43 -0.68 -24.93 2.41
N LYS A 44 -1.61 -25.30 3.29
CA LYS A 44 -1.96 -26.69 3.61
C LYS A 44 -2.72 -27.35 2.46
N ALA A 45 -3.60 -26.64 1.77
CA ALA A 45 -4.28 -27.14 0.58
C ALA A 45 -3.29 -27.35 -0.57
N ILE A 46 -2.35 -26.42 -0.77
CA ILE A 46 -1.26 -26.55 -1.74
C ILE A 46 -0.37 -27.75 -1.37
N ARG A 47 0.04 -27.86 -0.09
CA ARG A 47 0.85 -28.97 0.41
C ARG A 47 0.11 -30.31 0.30
N SER A 48 -1.17 -30.35 0.63
CA SER A 48 -2.06 -31.52 0.47
C SER A 48 -2.32 -31.87 -0.99
N SER A 49 -2.25 -30.91 -1.91
CA SER A 49 -2.35 -31.17 -3.35
C SER A 49 -1.02 -31.63 -3.97
N MET A 50 0.10 -31.42 -3.26
CA MET A 50 1.45 -31.85 -3.64
C MET A 50 1.90 -33.13 -2.91
N GLU A 51 1.25 -33.47 -1.80
CA GLU A 51 1.39 -34.77 -1.14
C GLU A 51 0.79 -35.84 -2.05
N LEU A 52 1.66 -36.47 -2.85
CA LEU A 52 1.41 -37.82 -3.33
C LEU A 52 0.99 -38.67 -2.12
N PRO A 53 -0.04 -39.53 -2.25
CA PRO A 53 -0.40 -40.44 -1.17
C PRO A 53 0.86 -41.17 -0.71
N PRO A 54 1.05 -41.40 0.60
CA PRO A 54 2.16 -42.23 1.05
C PRO A 54 2.08 -43.54 0.27
N GLU A 55 3.20 -43.99 -0.29
CA GLU A 55 3.34 -45.29 -0.93
C GLU A 55 2.88 -46.38 0.05
N ASN A 56 1.57 -46.68 0.03
CA ASN A 56 1.08 -47.95 0.48
C ASN A 56 1.64 -48.96 -0.52
N ARG A 57 2.63 -49.71 -0.06
CA ARG A 57 3.07 -50.98 -0.65
C ARG A 57 1.96 -52.06 -0.61
N GLU A 58 0.72 -51.69 -0.85
CA GLU A 58 -0.27 -52.65 -1.30
C GLU A 58 -0.16 -52.65 -2.83
N GLN A 59 0.41 -53.74 -3.35
CA GLN A 59 0.26 -54.10 -4.75
C GLN A 59 -1.25 -54.12 -5.03
N LEU A 60 -1.78 -53.03 -5.58
CA LEU A 60 -3.07 -53.07 -6.23
C LEU A 60 -2.93 -54.15 -7.32
N PRO A 61 -3.83 -55.16 -7.35
CA PRO A 61 -3.82 -56.13 -8.41
C PRO A 61 -3.92 -55.34 -9.70
N MET A 62 -2.87 -55.41 -10.51
CA MET A 62 -2.95 -55.00 -11.90
C MET A 62 -3.99 -55.95 -12.48
N GLU A 63 -5.24 -55.49 -12.62
CA GLU A 63 -6.20 -56.14 -13.52
C GLU A 63 -5.63 -55.96 -14.91
N MET A 64 -4.75 -56.90 -15.25
CA MET A 64 -4.39 -57.18 -16.61
C MET A 64 -5.69 -57.72 -17.21
N ASP A 65 -6.41 -56.87 -17.95
CA ASP A 65 -7.45 -57.31 -18.87
C ASP A 65 -6.78 -58.19 -19.92
N ILE A 66 -6.47 -59.42 -19.52
CA ILE A 66 -6.24 -60.49 -20.45
C ILE A 66 -7.63 -60.83 -20.94
N ASP A 67 -7.93 -60.42 -22.17
CA ASP A 67 -9.07 -60.91 -22.91
C ASP A 67 -8.83 -62.41 -23.22
N PHE A 68 -8.91 -63.24 -22.18
CA PHE A 68 -9.02 -64.68 -22.29
C PHE A 68 -10.45 -64.92 -22.71
N SER A 69 -10.64 -65.38 -23.94
CA SER A 69 -11.93 -65.89 -24.38
C SER A 69 -12.37 -67.01 -23.44
N GLU A 70 -13.28 -66.66 -22.53
CA GLU A 70 -13.72 -67.43 -21.37
C GLU A 70 -14.64 -68.61 -21.74
N SER A 71 -14.37 -69.27 -22.87
CA SER A 71 -15.28 -70.28 -23.43
C SER A 71 -14.79 -71.72 -23.29
N ASP A 72 -13.53 -71.99 -22.88
CA ASP A 72 -12.97 -73.35 -23.03
C ASP A 72 -12.40 -74.03 -21.77
N MET A 73 -12.61 -73.52 -20.55
CA MET A 73 -11.93 -74.10 -19.36
C MET A 73 -12.78 -74.52 -18.15
N LEU A 74 -14.11 -74.56 -18.23
CA LEU A 74 -14.93 -75.14 -17.14
C LEU A 74 -16.08 -76.02 -17.65
N SER A 75 -15.75 -77.26 -18.04
CA SER A 75 -16.71 -78.38 -18.02
C SER A 75 -15.99 -79.71 -17.88
N LEU A 76 -15.54 -80.01 -16.67
CA LEU A 76 -15.14 -81.37 -16.30
C LEU A 76 -15.67 -81.70 -14.90
N SER A 77 -16.98 -81.98 -14.81
CA SER A 77 -17.55 -83.02 -13.93
C SER A 77 -19.08 -82.96 -13.93
N GLN A 78 -19.72 -83.72 -14.81
CA GLN A 78 -20.80 -84.65 -14.45
C GLN A 78 -21.22 -85.46 -15.67
N THR A 79 -21.33 -86.77 -15.45
CA THR A 79 -21.70 -87.80 -16.41
C THR A 79 -23.10 -87.58 -17.00
N GLY A 80 -23.24 -87.68 -18.33
CA GLY A 80 -24.55 -87.96 -18.95
C GLY A 80 -24.76 -87.48 -20.39
N ARG A 81 -24.57 -88.39 -21.36
CA ARG A 81 -25.02 -88.37 -22.77
C ARG A 81 -24.42 -87.31 -23.72
N VAL A 82 -23.33 -87.69 -24.38
CA VAL A 82 -22.93 -87.11 -25.67
C VAL A 82 -23.76 -87.77 -26.78
N SER A 83 -24.74 -87.04 -27.30
CA SER A 83 -25.39 -87.38 -28.57
C SER A 83 -24.37 -87.19 -29.68
N GLY A 84 -23.97 -88.30 -30.30
CA GLY A 84 -23.02 -88.31 -31.41
C GLY A 84 -23.52 -87.51 -32.61
N LYS A 85 -22.87 -86.38 -32.87
CA LYS A 85 -22.65 -85.84 -34.21
C LYS A 85 -21.18 -85.42 -34.28
N THR A 86 -20.31 -86.37 -34.59
CA THR A 86 -18.94 -86.09 -34.99
C THR A 86 -18.98 -85.40 -36.35
N VAL A 87 -18.86 -84.07 -36.36
CA VAL A 87 -18.49 -83.34 -37.57
C VAL A 87 -17.07 -83.80 -37.91
N ALA A 88 -16.89 -84.37 -39.10
CA ALA A 88 -15.58 -84.78 -39.59
C ALA A 88 -14.73 -83.51 -39.79
N VAL A 89 -13.96 -83.13 -38.77
CA VAL A 89 -13.03 -82.01 -38.86
C VAL A 89 -11.89 -82.43 -39.79
N SER A 90 -11.72 -81.71 -40.89
CA SER A 90 -10.66 -81.99 -41.85
C SER A 90 -9.31 -81.64 -41.24
N LEU A 91 -8.30 -82.50 -41.42
CA LEU A 91 -6.93 -82.30 -40.93
C LEU A 91 -6.33 -80.96 -41.44
N LYS A 92 -6.80 -80.50 -42.60
CA LYS A 92 -6.47 -79.21 -43.21
C LYS A 92 -7.02 -78.02 -42.41
N GLU A 93 -8.18 -78.18 -41.77
CA GLU A 93 -8.88 -77.18 -40.96
C GLU A 93 -8.21 -76.98 -39.59
N ILE A 94 -7.67 -78.06 -39.02
CA ILE A 94 -6.84 -78.01 -37.80
C ILE A 94 -5.52 -77.31 -38.09
N LEU A 95 -4.88 -77.64 -39.23
CA LEU A 95 -3.66 -76.99 -39.67
C LEU A 95 -3.87 -75.49 -39.95
N SER A 96 -4.97 -75.10 -40.59
CA SER A 96 -5.29 -73.70 -40.83
C SER A 96 -5.55 -72.94 -39.53
N LYS A 97 -6.26 -73.55 -38.56
CA LYS A 97 -6.45 -72.96 -37.22
C LYS A 97 -5.15 -72.83 -36.42
N LEU A 98 -4.22 -73.77 -36.58
CA LEU A 98 -2.88 -73.69 -35.96
C LEU A 98 -2.02 -72.61 -36.61
N GLN A 99 -2.07 -72.48 -37.94
CA GLN A 99 -1.39 -71.39 -38.65
C GLN A 99 -1.97 -70.02 -38.29
N GLN A 100 -3.30 -69.92 -38.16
CA GLN A 100 -3.98 -68.71 -37.71
C GLN A 100 -3.55 -68.34 -36.29
N ARG A 101 -3.62 -69.27 -35.32
CA ARG A 101 -3.14 -69.02 -33.94
C ARG A 101 -1.67 -68.61 -33.87
N LYS A 102 -0.83 -69.16 -34.74
CA LYS A 102 0.58 -68.77 -34.84
C LYS A 102 0.73 -67.32 -35.35
N ASN A 103 -0.08 -66.92 -36.32
CA ASN A 103 -0.09 -65.56 -36.85
C ASN A 103 -0.67 -64.58 -35.83
N ASP A 104 -1.80 -64.90 -35.19
CA ASP A 104 -2.43 -64.10 -34.14
C ASP A 104 -1.46 -63.90 -32.95
N GLY A 105 -0.75 -64.96 -32.55
CA GLY A 105 0.28 -64.87 -31.51
C GLY A 105 1.44 -63.97 -31.92
N LYS A 106 1.86 -64.01 -33.19
CA LYS A 106 2.93 -63.14 -33.71
C LYS A 106 2.49 -61.67 -33.76
N GLU A 107 1.25 -61.40 -34.19
CA GLU A 107 0.66 -60.06 -34.18
C GLU A 107 0.49 -59.53 -32.76
N SER A 108 0.06 -60.37 -31.81
CA SER A 108 -0.05 -60.01 -30.39
C SER A 108 1.30 -59.66 -29.76
N VAL A 109 2.37 -60.40 -30.08
CA VAL A 109 3.73 -60.07 -29.62
C VAL A 109 4.19 -58.74 -30.22
N ASN A 110 4.03 -58.54 -31.53
CA ASN A 110 4.38 -57.27 -32.18
C ASN A 110 3.58 -56.08 -31.60
N ALA A 111 2.29 -56.28 -31.29
CA ALA A 111 1.45 -55.25 -30.67
C ALA A 111 1.94 -54.88 -29.27
N ARG A 112 2.26 -55.89 -28.45
CA ARG A 112 2.84 -55.69 -27.10
C ARG A 112 4.21 -55.04 -27.15
N GLU A 113 5.04 -55.40 -28.13
CA GLU A 113 6.37 -54.79 -28.31
C GLU A 113 6.25 -53.31 -28.71
N ALA A 114 5.33 -52.98 -29.62
CA ALA A 114 5.03 -51.59 -29.97
C ALA A 114 4.40 -50.78 -28.82
N GLU A 115 3.57 -51.41 -27.99
CA GLU A 115 3.04 -50.80 -26.76
C GLU A 115 4.15 -50.56 -25.74
N PHE A 116 5.03 -51.54 -25.52
CA PHE A 116 6.19 -51.41 -24.65
C PHE A 116 7.10 -50.26 -25.09
N GLU A 117 7.43 -50.16 -26.38
CA GLU A 117 8.20 -49.05 -26.93
C GLU A 117 7.52 -47.69 -26.69
N ARG A 118 6.20 -47.60 -26.90
CA ARG A 118 5.42 -46.38 -26.60
C ARG A 118 5.47 -46.01 -25.13
N THR A 119 5.26 -46.97 -24.23
CA THR A 119 5.31 -46.74 -22.78
C THR A 119 6.71 -46.34 -22.33
N VAL A 120 7.76 -46.95 -22.87
CA VAL A 120 9.15 -46.57 -22.58
C VAL A 120 9.44 -45.14 -23.03
N ALA A 121 9.00 -44.75 -24.24
CA ALA A 121 9.14 -43.38 -24.73
C ALA A 121 8.40 -42.38 -23.83
N GLN A 122 7.18 -42.71 -23.39
CA GLN A 122 6.40 -41.85 -22.50
C GLN A 122 7.01 -41.74 -21.09
N ILE A 123 7.58 -42.82 -20.56
CA ILE A 123 8.34 -42.78 -19.30
C ILE A 123 9.54 -41.86 -19.44
N GLN A 124 10.25 -41.91 -20.57
CA GLN A 124 11.39 -41.06 -20.83
C GLN A 124 10.97 -39.57 -20.91
N GLU A 125 9.90 -39.25 -21.63
CA GLU A 125 9.33 -37.90 -21.68
C GLU A 125 8.92 -37.40 -20.30
N ASN A 126 8.23 -38.23 -19.51
CA ASN A 126 7.83 -37.89 -18.14
C ASN A 126 9.04 -37.64 -17.24
N LYS A 127 10.11 -38.44 -17.35
CA LYS A 127 11.36 -38.21 -16.60
C LYS A 127 12.02 -36.90 -16.98
N GLU A 128 12.04 -36.56 -18.27
CA GLU A 128 12.56 -35.27 -18.74
C GLU A 128 11.71 -34.11 -18.24
N MET A 129 10.38 -34.27 -18.19
CA MET A 129 9.48 -33.27 -17.64
C MET A 129 9.67 -33.07 -16.13
N ILE A 130 9.81 -34.16 -15.36
CA ILE A 130 10.10 -34.09 -13.92
C ILE A 130 11.42 -33.35 -13.69
N SER A 131 12.47 -33.72 -14.42
CA SER A 131 13.77 -33.05 -14.29
C SER A 131 13.69 -31.55 -14.60
N LYS A 132 12.91 -31.14 -15.61
CA LYS A 132 12.67 -29.72 -15.91
C LYS A 132 11.96 -29.01 -14.75
N LEU A 133 10.92 -29.63 -14.18
CA LEU A 133 10.18 -29.06 -13.04
C LEU A 133 11.04 -28.94 -11.79
N GLU A 134 11.88 -29.94 -11.49
CA GLU A 134 12.83 -29.91 -10.37
C GLU A 134 13.87 -28.78 -10.54
N MET A 135 14.27 -28.48 -11.78
CA MET A 135 15.15 -27.34 -12.07
C MET A 135 14.45 -25.97 -11.92
N GLU A 136 13.16 -25.89 -12.22
CA GLU A 136 12.37 -24.65 -12.09
C GLU A 136 11.90 -24.38 -10.65
N GLU A 137 11.70 -25.44 -9.84
CA GLU A 137 11.25 -25.37 -8.45
C GLU A 137 12.02 -24.33 -7.59
N PRO A 138 13.36 -24.34 -7.52
CA PRO A 138 14.09 -23.37 -6.70
C PRO A 138 13.87 -21.93 -7.14
N ARG A 139 13.79 -21.70 -8.47
CA ARG A 139 13.55 -20.37 -9.04
C ARG A 139 12.16 -19.85 -8.69
N ILE A 140 11.14 -20.72 -8.76
CA ILE A 140 9.76 -20.38 -8.38
C ILE A 140 9.66 -20.12 -6.88
N ARG A 141 10.34 -20.95 -6.07
CA ARG A 141 10.38 -20.81 -4.61
C ARG A 141 10.99 -19.47 -4.17
N GLU A 142 12.12 -19.09 -4.76
CA GLU A 142 12.77 -17.80 -4.47
C GLU A 142 11.85 -16.62 -4.83
N ARG A 143 11.29 -16.61 -6.05
CA ARG A 143 10.37 -15.56 -6.50
C ARG A 143 9.13 -15.48 -5.60
N PHE A 144 8.60 -16.62 -5.16
CA PHE A 144 7.49 -16.67 -4.22
C PHE A 144 7.85 -16.06 -2.85
N GLN A 145 9.04 -16.34 -2.33
CA GLN A 145 9.49 -15.76 -1.07
C GLN A 145 9.58 -14.24 -1.14
N VAL A 146 10.19 -13.71 -2.21
CA VAL A 146 10.28 -12.25 -2.45
C VAL A 146 8.88 -11.62 -2.46
N TYR A 147 7.90 -12.23 -3.12
CA TYR A 147 6.53 -11.72 -3.11
C TYR A 147 5.85 -11.80 -1.74
N GLN A 148 6.14 -12.83 -0.94
CA GLN A 148 5.63 -12.90 0.43
C GLN A 148 6.20 -11.78 1.29
N ASP A 149 7.49 -11.51 1.16
CA ASP A 149 8.18 -10.46 1.92
C ASP A 149 7.66 -9.08 1.53
N ILE A 150 7.51 -8.80 0.23
CA ILE A 150 6.91 -7.56 -0.27
C ILE A 150 5.47 -7.40 0.21
N ARG A 151 4.68 -8.49 0.20
CA ARG A 151 3.29 -8.44 0.66
C ARG A 151 3.21 -8.16 2.16
N ALA A 152 4.06 -8.78 2.97
CA ALA A 152 4.13 -8.52 4.40
C ALA A 152 4.52 -7.06 4.65
N TYR A 153 5.60 -6.60 4.02
CA TYR A 153 6.05 -5.21 4.10
C TYR A 153 4.97 -4.20 3.69
N ALA A 154 4.29 -4.43 2.56
CA ALA A 154 3.24 -3.54 2.10
C ALA A 154 2.05 -3.49 3.07
N ARG A 155 1.70 -4.61 3.71
CA ARG A 155 0.66 -4.64 4.75
C ARG A 155 1.07 -3.80 5.95
N ASP A 156 2.29 -3.99 6.45
CA ASP A 156 2.80 -3.30 7.64
C ASP A 156 2.93 -1.79 7.37
N LEU A 157 3.40 -1.41 6.18
CA LEU A 157 3.47 -0.02 5.74
C LEU A 157 2.07 0.61 5.68
N LEU A 158 1.09 -0.07 5.07
CA LEU A 158 -0.27 0.43 4.98
C LEU A 158 -0.93 0.55 6.36
N GLU A 159 -0.66 -0.40 7.26
CA GLU A 159 -1.15 -0.34 8.63
C GLU A 159 -0.60 0.89 9.36
N CYS A 160 0.72 1.11 9.32
CA CYS A 160 1.37 2.30 9.87
C CYS A 160 0.77 3.59 9.30
N LEU A 161 0.72 3.72 7.97
CA LEU A 161 0.18 4.92 7.32
C LEU A 161 -1.30 5.15 7.62
N SER A 162 -2.09 4.08 7.75
CA SER A 162 -3.52 4.16 8.06
C SER A 162 -3.82 4.68 9.46
N GLU A 163 -2.92 4.44 10.41
CA GLU A 163 -3.01 4.97 11.76
C GLU A 163 -2.66 6.47 11.76
N LYS A 164 -1.52 6.80 11.15
CA LYS A 164 -0.97 8.18 11.12
C LYS A 164 -1.75 9.14 10.22
N ILE A 165 -2.55 8.65 9.27
CA ILE A 165 -3.32 9.53 8.37
C ILE A 165 -4.30 10.45 9.12
N SER A 166 -4.87 9.98 10.23
CA SER A 166 -5.81 10.76 11.04
C SER A 166 -5.09 11.89 11.78
N GLU A 167 -3.98 11.58 12.42
CA GLU A 167 -3.12 12.56 13.12
C GLU A 167 -2.64 13.68 12.19
N VAL A 168 -2.19 13.33 10.98
CA VAL A 168 -1.75 14.32 9.98
C VAL A 168 -2.90 15.20 9.50
N LYS A 169 -4.09 14.62 9.27
CA LYS A 169 -5.27 15.41 8.88
C LYS A 169 -5.66 16.41 9.96
N ASP A 170 -5.57 16.02 11.23
CA ASP A 170 -5.86 16.91 12.36
C ASP A 170 -4.84 18.05 12.47
N LEU A 171 -3.56 17.77 12.20
CA LEU A 171 -2.51 18.81 12.12
C LEU A 171 -2.79 19.79 10.97
N GLU A 172 -3.14 19.29 9.79
CA GLU A 172 -3.49 20.13 8.64
C GLU A 172 -4.74 20.97 8.90
N SER A 173 -5.78 20.42 9.52
CA SER A 173 -7.00 21.16 9.88
C SER A 173 -6.67 22.31 10.81
N ARG A 174 -5.89 22.06 11.87
CA ARG A 174 -5.46 23.11 12.81
C ARG A 174 -4.63 24.20 12.12
N MET A 175 -3.74 23.81 11.20
CA MET A 175 -2.97 24.79 10.43
C MET A 175 -3.89 25.64 9.53
N ALA A 176 -4.83 25.01 8.83
CA ALA A 176 -5.79 25.69 7.97
C ALA A 176 -6.68 26.65 8.78
N GLU A 177 -7.12 26.26 9.99
CA GLU A 177 -7.91 27.10 10.89
C GLU A 177 -7.16 28.36 11.33
N ILE A 178 -5.85 28.28 11.56
CA ILE A 178 -5.01 29.43 11.90
C ILE A 178 -4.95 30.41 10.72
N LEU A 179 -4.67 29.89 9.51
CA LEU A 179 -4.54 30.70 8.30
C LEU A 179 -5.89 31.34 7.89
N ASP A 180 -6.96 30.56 7.84
CA ASP A 180 -8.31 31.07 7.53
C ASP A 180 -8.83 31.97 8.66
N GLY A 181 -8.47 31.70 9.91
CA GLY A 181 -8.72 32.60 11.03
C GLY A 181 -8.09 33.98 10.80
N ARG A 182 -6.83 34.03 10.37
CA ARG A 182 -6.14 35.28 10.02
C ARG A 182 -6.83 35.99 8.84
N ALA A 183 -7.04 35.28 7.73
CA ALA A 183 -7.67 35.85 6.53
C ALA A 183 -9.07 36.42 6.83
N ARG A 184 -9.92 35.69 7.56
CA ARG A 184 -11.25 36.16 7.98
C ARG A 184 -11.20 37.37 8.89
N ARG A 185 -10.27 37.41 9.85
CA ARG A 185 -10.08 38.59 10.72
C ARG A 185 -9.73 39.83 9.90
N LEU A 186 -8.76 39.71 8.99
CA LEU A 186 -8.33 40.80 8.11
C LEU A 186 -9.46 41.27 7.18
N ARG A 187 -10.18 40.34 6.53
CA ARG A 187 -11.36 40.66 5.69
C ARG A 187 -12.46 41.37 6.48
N THR A 188 -12.77 40.88 7.67
CA THR A 188 -13.80 41.48 8.54
C THR A 188 -13.38 42.88 9.01
N ARG A 189 -12.12 43.06 9.41
CA ARG A 189 -11.57 44.36 9.79
C ARG A 189 -11.67 45.36 8.63
N ARG A 190 -11.23 44.98 7.43
CA ARG A 190 -11.32 45.82 6.22
C ARG A 190 -12.76 46.24 5.92
N ARG A 191 -13.70 45.28 5.95
CA ARG A 191 -15.12 45.55 5.71
C ARG A 191 -15.70 46.53 6.74
N ASN A 192 -15.41 46.31 8.02
CA ASN A 192 -15.86 47.19 9.10
C ASN A 192 -15.25 48.59 8.96
N ASP A 193 -13.96 48.69 8.61
CA ASP A 193 -13.30 49.97 8.40
C ASP A 193 -13.93 50.77 7.25
N VAL A 194 -14.20 50.13 6.11
CA VAL A 194 -14.86 50.78 4.98
C VAL A 194 -16.28 51.21 5.33
N HIS A 195 -17.03 50.35 6.03
CA HIS A 195 -18.40 50.67 6.44
C HIS A 195 -18.45 51.83 7.43
N ASP A 196 -17.62 51.80 8.48
CA ASP A 196 -17.52 52.88 9.46
C ASP A 196 -17.15 54.20 8.76
N MET A 197 -16.19 54.20 7.82
CA MET A 197 -15.82 55.42 7.09
C MET A 197 -16.93 55.93 6.17
N TYR A 198 -17.68 55.03 5.52
CA TYR A 198 -18.84 55.42 4.71
C TYR A 198 -19.90 56.10 5.57
N ASP A 199 -20.24 55.52 6.72
CA ASP A 199 -21.24 56.07 7.63
C ASP A 199 -20.81 57.43 8.18
N GLU A 200 -19.52 57.58 8.51
CA GLU A 200 -18.93 58.84 8.94
C GLU A 200 -19.02 59.93 7.86
N CYS A 201 -18.63 59.61 6.63
CA CYS A 201 -18.73 60.53 5.50
C CYS A 201 -20.17 60.90 5.17
N SER A 202 -21.09 59.93 5.19
CA SER A 202 -22.51 60.11 4.93
C SER A 202 -23.17 61.01 5.98
N ALA A 203 -22.90 60.76 7.26
CA ALA A 203 -23.40 61.58 8.36
C ALA A 203 -22.86 63.02 8.30
N ALA A 204 -21.56 63.19 8.01
CA ALA A 204 -20.93 64.49 7.84
C ALA A 204 -21.53 65.27 6.67
N ALA A 205 -21.72 64.62 5.51
CA ALA A 205 -22.36 65.22 4.34
C ALA A 205 -23.83 65.62 4.62
N ALA A 206 -24.53 64.86 5.47
CA ALA A 206 -25.89 65.18 5.92
C ALA A 206 -25.94 66.22 7.07
N GLY A 207 -24.80 66.75 7.51
CA GLY A 207 -24.72 67.74 8.60
C GLY A 207 -25.12 67.20 9.97
N ARG A 208 -25.12 65.87 10.16
CA ARG A 208 -25.52 65.24 11.43
C ARG A 208 -24.32 65.21 12.39
N PRO A 209 -24.45 65.75 13.62
CA PRO A 209 -23.38 65.68 14.60
C PRO A 209 -23.17 64.24 15.07
N LEU A 210 -21.92 63.82 15.06
CA LEU A 210 -21.50 62.45 15.34
C LEU A 210 -21.37 62.19 16.85
N HIS A 211 -22.40 62.50 17.64
CA HIS A 211 -22.27 62.64 19.11
C HIS A 211 -22.62 61.39 19.93
N GLN A 212 -23.13 60.32 19.33
CA GLN A 212 -23.46 59.08 20.05
C GLN A 212 -23.10 57.87 19.19
N ARG A 213 -21.81 57.55 19.12
CA ARG A 213 -21.36 56.28 18.55
C ARG A 213 -21.48 55.19 19.60
N ALA A 214 -21.86 53.98 19.17
CA ALA A 214 -21.71 52.81 20.00
C ALA A 214 -20.23 52.64 20.42
N PRO A 215 -19.95 52.17 21.65
CA PRO A 215 -18.59 52.08 22.18
C PRO A 215 -17.68 51.23 21.28
N GLU A 216 -18.20 50.17 20.66
CA GLU A 216 -17.46 49.32 19.72
C GLU A 216 -16.96 50.09 18.48
N VAL A 217 -17.78 50.98 17.91
CA VAL A 217 -17.41 51.79 16.74
C VAL A 217 -16.33 52.81 17.14
N THR A 218 -16.42 53.38 18.35
CA THR A 218 -15.35 54.28 18.85
C THR A 218 -14.03 53.55 19.07
N GLN A 219 -14.08 52.31 19.56
CA GLN A 219 -12.88 51.49 19.74
C GLN A 219 -12.22 51.14 18.41
N ARG A 220 -13.01 50.70 17.40
CA ARG A 220 -12.50 50.43 16.04
C ARG A 220 -11.90 51.69 15.39
N ALA A 221 -12.52 52.84 15.57
CA ALA A 221 -12.01 54.11 15.04
C ALA A 221 -10.65 54.49 15.70
N ALA A 222 -10.54 54.31 17.02
CA ALA A 222 -9.28 54.54 17.73
C ALA A 222 -8.18 53.56 17.29
N GLU A 223 -8.51 52.28 17.11
CA GLU A 223 -7.57 51.26 16.62
C GLU A 223 -7.10 51.56 15.20
N ARG A 224 -8.00 51.97 14.32
CA ARG A 224 -7.70 52.43 12.96
C ARG A 224 -6.78 53.65 12.98
N GLU A 225 -7.04 54.63 13.83
CA GLU A 225 -6.18 55.81 13.98
C GLU A 225 -4.80 55.45 14.54
N ALA A 226 -4.72 54.50 15.47
CA ALA A 226 -3.46 53.98 15.97
C ALA A 226 -2.64 53.31 14.85
N ARG A 227 -3.28 52.51 13.98
CA ARG A 227 -2.66 51.93 12.78
C ARG A 227 -2.16 53.02 11.82
N ARG A 228 -2.99 54.02 11.51
CA ARG A 228 -2.60 55.17 10.65
C ARG A 228 -1.41 55.93 11.22
N SER A 229 -1.43 56.19 12.52
CA SER A 229 -0.33 56.85 13.22
C SER A 229 0.98 56.05 13.14
N ARG A 230 0.93 54.72 13.25
CA ARG A 230 2.12 53.85 13.04
C ARG A 230 2.66 53.98 11.61
N ARG A 231 1.79 53.96 10.60
CA ARG A 231 2.18 54.16 9.19
C ARG A 231 2.83 55.52 8.95
N ARG A 232 2.28 56.60 9.53
CA ARG A 232 2.88 57.95 9.43
C ARG A 232 4.31 57.96 9.95
N ARG A 233 4.52 57.44 11.17
CA ARG A 233 5.85 57.38 11.80
C ARG A 233 6.85 56.56 10.98
N LEU A 234 6.42 55.42 10.42
CA LEU A 234 7.31 54.61 9.58
C LEU A 234 7.73 55.34 8.29
N ARG A 235 6.80 56.11 7.69
CA ARG A 235 7.10 56.91 6.48
C ARG A 235 7.97 58.12 6.78
N GLU A 236 7.73 58.84 7.87
CA GLU A 236 8.60 59.93 8.32
C GLU A 236 10.07 59.48 8.40
N ASN A 237 10.30 58.22 8.79
CA ASN A 237 11.64 57.65 8.88
C ASN A 237 12.22 57.13 7.55
N THR A 238 11.42 57.00 6.47
CA THR A 238 11.83 56.28 5.24
C THR A 238 11.68 57.10 3.96
N LEU A 239 10.72 58.02 3.89
CA LEU A 239 10.32 58.76 2.69
C LEU A 239 10.06 60.23 3.06
N GLU A 240 11.09 61.06 3.01
CA GLU A 240 10.94 62.52 3.16
C GLU A 240 10.44 63.16 1.85
N GLY A 241 9.46 64.08 1.95
CA GLY A 241 9.04 64.94 0.84
C GLY A 241 8.04 64.35 -0.15
N VAL A 242 7.54 63.11 0.06
CA VAL A 242 6.53 62.48 -0.80
C VAL A 242 5.14 62.60 -0.19
N SER A 243 4.21 63.25 -0.89
CA SER A 243 2.79 63.30 -0.52
C SER A 243 2.17 61.90 -0.61
N HIS A 244 1.41 61.49 0.41
CA HIS A 244 0.82 60.14 0.49
C HIS A 244 -0.62 60.21 1.02
N GLU A 245 -1.54 59.50 0.37
CA GLU A 245 -2.94 59.39 0.82
C GLU A 245 -3.10 58.28 1.85
N GLU A 246 -3.83 58.54 2.93
CA GLU A 246 -4.03 57.52 3.96
C GLU A 246 -5.02 56.45 3.52
N GLY A 247 -4.52 55.25 3.21
CA GLY A 247 -5.37 54.06 3.06
C GLY A 247 -6.03 53.66 4.38
N LEU A 248 -7.11 52.86 4.32
CA LEU A 248 -7.90 52.48 5.49
C LEU A 248 -7.38 51.22 6.22
N SER A 249 -6.72 50.31 5.50
CA SER A 249 -6.16 49.07 6.06
C SER A 249 -5.11 48.45 5.12
N THR A 250 -4.05 47.85 5.68
CA THR A 250 -3.19 46.85 5.00
C THR A 250 -3.12 45.56 5.83
N ASP A 251 -2.74 44.44 5.23
CA ASP A 251 -2.59 43.16 5.94
C ASP A 251 -1.38 43.13 6.88
N ASP A 252 -0.37 43.98 6.64
CA ASP A 252 0.86 44.08 7.44
C ASP A 252 0.67 44.78 8.81
N GLU A 253 -0.56 45.15 9.16
CA GLU A 253 -0.89 45.94 10.35
C GLU A 253 -1.35 45.14 11.57
N GLU A 254 -1.11 43.84 11.56
CA GLU A 254 -1.32 42.99 12.73
C GLU A 254 -0.48 43.49 13.92
N THR A 255 -1.04 43.34 15.12
CA THR A 255 -0.32 43.68 16.35
C THR A 255 0.77 42.65 16.63
N ASN A 256 1.86 43.07 17.28
CA ASN A 256 2.93 42.13 17.68
C ASN A 256 2.39 40.99 18.56
N SER A 257 1.38 41.24 19.40
CA SER A 257 0.71 40.20 20.18
C SER A 257 0.02 39.16 19.30
N GLU A 258 -0.68 39.56 18.24
CA GLU A 258 -1.33 38.63 17.31
C GLU A 258 -0.30 37.82 16.51
N ILE A 259 0.80 38.46 16.08
CA ILE A 259 1.89 37.80 15.36
C ILE A 259 2.54 36.73 16.24
N VAL A 260 2.90 37.08 17.47
CA VAL A 260 3.53 36.16 18.42
C VAL A 260 2.60 35.00 18.78
N ALA A 261 1.32 35.28 19.07
CA ALA A 261 0.34 34.23 19.38
C ALA A 261 0.15 33.26 18.21
N ARG A 262 0.05 33.77 16.98
CA ARG A 262 -0.03 32.92 15.78
C ARG A 262 1.22 32.08 15.61
N GLN A 263 2.40 32.66 15.78
CA GLN A 263 3.66 31.93 15.65
C GLN A 263 3.76 30.81 16.69
N GLN A 264 3.34 31.07 17.94
CA GLN A 264 3.28 30.04 18.98
C GLN A 264 2.37 28.88 18.59
N SER A 265 1.16 29.15 18.08
CA SER A 265 0.26 28.10 17.61
C SER A 265 0.83 27.31 16.41
N ILE A 266 1.54 27.97 15.50
CA ILE A 266 2.25 27.29 14.40
C ILE A 266 3.36 26.40 14.95
N ASP A 267 4.14 26.88 15.91
CA ASP A 267 5.25 26.12 16.52
C ASP A 267 4.75 24.90 17.30
N GLU A 268 3.59 24.98 17.96
CA GLU A 268 2.92 23.83 18.58
C GLU A 268 2.54 22.77 17.55
N ILE A 269 2.03 23.17 16.38
CA ILE A 269 1.71 22.25 15.27
C ILE A 269 3.00 21.63 14.72
N ARG A 270 4.07 22.41 14.52
CA ARG A 270 5.37 21.90 14.06
C ARG A 270 5.94 20.88 15.04
N ALA A 271 5.87 21.16 16.34
CA ALA A 271 6.33 20.24 17.39
C ALA A 271 5.52 18.93 17.36
N ALA A 272 4.20 19.02 17.22
CA ALA A 272 3.33 17.86 17.10
C ALA A 272 3.61 17.06 15.81
N ALA A 273 3.88 17.72 14.68
CA ALA A 273 4.24 17.08 13.42
C ALA A 273 5.52 16.23 13.53
N ASN A 274 6.52 16.71 14.30
CA ASN A 274 7.78 16.00 14.50
C ASN A 274 7.65 14.72 15.34
N VAL A 275 6.56 14.56 16.10
CA VAL A 275 6.35 13.38 16.96
C VAL A 275 5.42 12.33 16.36
N VAL A 276 4.75 12.62 15.23
CA VAL A 276 3.77 11.72 14.59
C VAL A 276 4.35 10.32 14.32
N PHE A 277 5.62 10.23 13.93
CA PHE A 277 6.28 8.98 13.55
C PHE A 277 7.34 8.49 14.54
N VAL A 278 7.40 9.05 15.76
CA VAL A 278 8.44 8.67 16.75
C VAL A 278 8.32 7.23 17.22
N ASP A 279 7.12 6.67 17.17
CA ASP A 279 6.80 5.28 17.49
C ASP A 279 6.93 4.31 16.29
N ALA A 280 7.21 4.82 15.08
CA ALA A 280 7.34 4.03 13.88
C ALA A 280 8.81 3.69 13.58
N LEU A 281 9.04 2.50 13.00
CA LEU A 281 10.36 2.12 12.50
C LEU A 281 10.73 2.94 11.26
N ASP A 282 12.02 3.20 11.10
CA ASP A 282 12.59 3.93 9.96
C ASP A 282 12.13 3.38 8.59
N ASP A 283 11.96 2.06 8.49
CA ASP A 283 11.50 1.37 7.29
C ASP A 283 10.07 1.75 6.86
N PHE A 284 9.26 2.31 7.78
CA PHE A 284 7.87 2.69 7.54
C PHE A 284 7.61 4.19 7.64
N CYS A 285 8.58 4.98 8.10
CA CYS A 285 8.43 6.43 8.27
C CYS A 285 9.37 7.29 7.42
N ARG A 286 10.42 6.69 6.83
CA ARG A 286 11.34 7.43 5.96
C ARG A 286 11.12 7.12 4.48
N ILE A 287 10.97 8.18 3.68
CA ILE A 287 10.74 8.09 2.24
C ILE A 287 11.89 7.33 1.53
N ASP A 288 13.14 7.57 1.90
CA ASP A 288 14.32 6.90 1.32
C ASP A 288 14.28 5.37 1.51
N ARG A 289 13.94 4.91 2.73
CA ARG A 289 13.81 3.49 3.05
C ARG A 289 12.64 2.85 2.31
N ILE A 290 11.49 3.53 2.29
CA ILE A 290 10.30 3.05 1.60
C ILE A 290 10.54 2.90 0.10
N LEU A 291 11.13 3.92 -0.52
CA LEU A 291 11.44 3.91 -1.94
C LEU A 291 12.47 2.83 -2.28
N SER A 292 13.51 2.64 -1.45
CA SER A 292 14.51 1.58 -1.68
C SER A 292 13.84 0.21 -1.87
N ARG A 293 12.87 -0.16 -1.02
CA ARG A 293 12.16 -1.44 -1.15
C ARG A 293 11.38 -1.58 -2.47
N PHE A 294 10.75 -0.50 -2.93
CA PHE A 294 10.02 -0.50 -4.19
C PHE A 294 10.94 -0.47 -5.41
N VAL A 295 12.07 0.22 -5.33
CA VAL A 295 13.08 0.22 -6.41
C VAL A 295 13.75 -1.15 -6.50
N ASP A 296 14.04 -1.80 -5.38
CA ASP A 296 14.56 -3.18 -5.35
C ASP A 296 13.59 -4.15 -6.03
N TRP A 297 12.28 -4.01 -5.79
CA TRP A 297 11.26 -4.81 -6.47
C TRP A 297 11.23 -4.52 -7.97
N LEU A 298 11.23 -3.23 -8.37
CA LEU A 298 11.29 -2.85 -9.77
C LEU A 298 12.53 -3.43 -10.47
N ALA A 299 13.67 -3.52 -9.78
CA ALA A 299 14.91 -4.07 -10.31
C ALA A 299 14.88 -5.59 -10.46
N HIS A 300 14.17 -6.26 -9.56
CA HIS A 300 14.04 -7.72 -9.57
C HIS A 300 13.04 -8.20 -10.62
N ASP A 301 11.89 -7.53 -10.74
CA ASP A 301 10.79 -7.96 -11.60
C ASP A 301 9.89 -6.77 -12.01
N GLU A 302 10.28 -6.10 -13.10
CA GLU A 302 9.55 -4.96 -13.65
C GLU A 302 8.13 -5.34 -14.11
N GLU A 303 7.95 -6.51 -14.73
CA GLU A 303 6.66 -6.94 -15.25
C GLU A 303 5.65 -7.10 -14.10
N SER A 304 6.05 -7.77 -13.02
CA SER A 304 5.22 -7.91 -11.83
C SER A 304 4.90 -6.56 -11.19
N PHE A 305 5.90 -5.67 -11.10
CA PHE A 305 5.74 -4.34 -10.54
C PHE A 305 4.72 -3.48 -11.30
N ILE A 306 4.75 -3.54 -12.64
CA ILE A 306 3.80 -2.83 -13.52
C ILE A 306 2.41 -3.48 -13.42
N ASN A 307 2.32 -4.81 -13.51
CA ASN A 307 1.05 -5.54 -13.45
C ASN A 307 0.34 -5.39 -12.10
N ALA A 308 1.08 -5.19 -11.02
CA ALA A 308 0.54 -4.88 -9.69
C ALA A 308 0.23 -3.37 -9.49
N TYR A 309 0.42 -2.54 -10.52
CA TYR A 309 0.16 -1.10 -10.53
C TYR A 309 0.93 -0.30 -9.45
N VAL A 310 2.09 -0.80 -9.02
CA VAL A 310 2.84 -0.22 -7.89
C VAL A 310 3.30 1.21 -8.21
N HIS A 311 3.74 1.46 -9.43
CA HIS A 311 4.11 2.78 -9.93
C HIS A 311 3.03 3.85 -9.73
N LEU A 312 1.74 3.48 -9.78
CA LEU A 312 0.62 4.40 -9.57
C LEU A 312 0.32 4.62 -8.09
N CYS A 313 0.73 3.68 -7.24
CA CYS A 313 0.48 3.69 -5.80
C CYS A 313 1.56 4.46 -5.03
N ILE A 314 2.82 4.46 -5.49
CA ILE A 314 3.94 5.12 -4.79
C ILE A 314 3.63 6.59 -4.44
N PRO A 315 3.17 7.45 -5.38
CA PRO A 315 2.84 8.84 -5.05
C PRO A 315 1.78 8.97 -3.95
N LYS A 316 0.84 8.02 -3.86
CA LYS A 316 -0.18 7.99 -2.79
C LYS A 316 0.41 7.55 -1.45
N LEU A 317 1.32 6.58 -1.46
CA LEU A 317 1.99 6.11 -0.24
C LEU A 317 2.86 7.22 0.37
N ILE A 318 3.64 7.91 -0.45
CA ILE A 318 4.54 8.96 0.05
C ILE A 318 3.83 10.30 0.30
N SER A 319 2.58 10.45 -0.17
CA SER A 319 1.79 11.67 -0.02
C SER A 319 1.70 12.15 1.42
N LEU A 320 1.58 11.23 2.39
CA LEU A 320 1.45 11.58 3.81
C LEU A 320 2.69 12.35 4.33
N PHE A 321 3.89 11.91 3.93
CA PHE A 321 5.14 12.55 4.31
C PHE A 321 5.33 13.90 3.63
N ILE A 322 4.98 14.00 2.34
CA ILE A 322 5.01 15.26 1.60
C ILE A 322 4.06 16.26 2.26
N ARG A 323 2.85 15.85 2.62
CA ARG A 323 1.87 16.70 3.31
C ARG A 323 2.37 17.22 4.66
N LEU A 324 3.05 16.38 5.42
CA LEU A 324 3.69 16.78 6.68
C LEU A 324 4.79 17.83 6.46
N GLU A 325 5.66 17.64 5.47
CA GLU A 325 6.71 18.61 5.16
C GLU A 325 6.13 19.93 4.62
N LEU A 326 4.99 19.86 3.93
CA LEU A 326 4.26 21.02 3.41
C LEU A 326 3.31 21.69 4.42
N LEU A 327 3.25 21.24 5.69
CA LEU A 327 2.29 21.74 6.68
C LEU A 327 2.33 23.27 6.77
N ASP A 328 3.52 23.80 6.98
CA ASP A 328 3.84 25.20 7.20
C ASP A 328 4.46 25.88 5.96
N TRP A 329 4.33 25.24 4.80
CA TRP A 329 4.82 25.82 3.56
C TRP A 329 3.86 26.91 3.07
N GLY A 330 4.36 28.16 3.04
CA GLY A 330 3.66 29.34 2.57
C GLY A 330 4.20 29.82 1.20
N PRO A 331 3.70 29.30 0.06
CA PRO A 331 4.26 29.60 -1.26
C PRO A 331 4.10 31.06 -1.71
N LEU A 332 3.20 31.81 -1.09
CA LEU A 332 2.90 33.20 -1.46
C LEU A 332 3.57 34.23 -0.55
N GLU A 333 3.93 33.82 0.68
CA GLU A 333 4.49 34.73 1.69
C GLU A 333 6.02 34.60 1.83
N ASN A 334 6.59 33.40 1.62
CA ASN A 334 8.01 33.14 1.87
C ASN A 334 8.68 32.34 0.73
N ASP A 335 9.58 32.99 0.00
CA ASP A 335 10.39 32.36 -1.07
C ASP A 335 11.59 31.55 -0.53
N ASN A 336 11.73 31.48 0.80
CA ASN A 336 12.90 30.90 1.47
C ASN A 336 12.92 29.35 1.48
N CYS A 337 11.84 28.69 1.07
CA CYS A 337 11.74 27.24 1.05
C CYS A 337 11.16 26.76 -0.29
N PRO A 338 11.98 26.73 -1.36
CA PRO A 338 11.55 26.22 -2.65
C PRO A 338 11.33 24.71 -2.58
N VAL A 339 10.40 24.21 -3.40
CA VAL A 339 10.00 22.79 -3.40
C VAL A 339 11.17 21.83 -3.65
N ASN A 340 12.15 22.26 -4.45
CA ASN A 340 13.31 21.45 -4.80
C ASN A 340 14.35 21.30 -3.68
N SER A 341 14.27 22.10 -2.59
CA SER A 341 15.14 21.94 -1.42
C SER A 341 14.49 21.13 -0.29
N MET A 342 13.29 20.58 -0.53
CA MET A 342 12.59 19.74 0.44
C MET A 342 13.14 18.31 0.42
N ARG A 343 13.14 17.65 1.57
CA ARG A 343 13.70 16.30 1.75
C ARG A 343 12.98 15.28 0.91
N TRP A 344 11.66 15.37 0.78
CA TRP A 344 10.91 14.45 -0.08
C TRP A 344 11.35 14.52 -1.55
N TYR A 345 11.72 15.71 -2.03
CA TYR A 345 12.18 15.94 -3.39
C TYR A 345 13.58 15.36 -3.59
N GLU A 346 14.50 15.63 -2.66
CA GLU A 346 15.85 15.06 -2.65
C GLU A 346 15.82 13.53 -2.60
N ASN A 347 14.96 12.94 -1.76
CA ASN A 347 14.81 11.49 -1.64
C ASN A 347 14.29 10.85 -2.92
N LEU A 348 13.38 11.52 -3.65
CA LEU A 348 12.90 11.03 -4.95
C LEU A 348 13.97 11.12 -6.04
N ILE A 349 14.82 12.13 -6.03
CA ILE A 349 15.97 12.20 -6.95
C ILE A 349 16.98 11.10 -6.61
N GLY A 350 17.26 10.89 -5.33
CA GLY A 350 18.24 9.93 -4.85
C GLY A 350 17.81 8.46 -4.93
N CYS A 351 16.53 8.17 -5.14
CA CYS A 351 15.99 6.81 -5.03
C CYS A 351 16.63 5.81 -6.00
N ALA A 352 16.98 6.24 -7.21
CA ALA A 352 17.62 5.37 -8.20
C ALA A 352 19.09 5.09 -7.86
N ALA A 353 19.78 6.05 -7.23
CA ALA A 353 21.19 5.90 -6.86
C ALA A 353 21.39 4.88 -5.72
N ALA A 354 20.35 4.59 -4.95
CA ALA A 354 20.38 3.60 -3.88
C ALA A 354 20.41 2.15 -4.41
N SER A 355 19.99 1.91 -5.65
CA SER A 355 19.86 0.58 -6.24
C SER A 355 20.88 0.36 -7.35
N SER A 356 21.77 -0.62 -7.21
CA SER A 356 22.85 -0.88 -8.19
C SER A 356 22.36 -1.40 -9.55
N ASN A 357 21.09 -1.77 -9.66
CA ASN A 357 20.56 -2.59 -10.76
C ASN A 357 19.54 -1.85 -11.65
N ILE A 358 19.30 -0.54 -11.42
CA ILE A 358 18.35 0.27 -12.19
C ILE A 358 19.01 1.55 -12.73
N ASN A 359 18.63 1.93 -13.95
CA ASN A 359 19.03 3.20 -14.54
C ASN A 359 18.30 4.37 -13.84
N VAL A 360 19.04 5.43 -13.51
CA VAL A 360 18.50 6.67 -12.94
C VAL A 360 17.45 7.33 -13.84
N GLU A 361 17.55 7.14 -15.15
CA GLU A 361 16.60 7.68 -16.13
C GLU A 361 15.40 6.75 -16.39
N HIS A 362 15.16 5.75 -15.52
CA HIS A 362 14.03 4.84 -15.69
C HIS A 362 12.70 5.62 -15.74
N PRO A 363 11.83 5.42 -16.76
CA PRO A 363 10.64 6.24 -16.97
C PRO A 363 9.72 6.34 -15.74
N ILE A 364 9.56 5.23 -15.02
CA ILE A 364 8.76 5.19 -13.80
C ILE A 364 9.32 6.14 -12.74
N LEU A 365 10.64 6.12 -12.49
CA LEU A 365 11.27 6.92 -11.44
C LEU A 365 11.23 8.41 -11.79
N VAL A 366 11.54 8.76 -13.04
CA VAL A 366 11.48 10.13 -13.55
C VAL A 366 10.05 10.69 -13.44
N SER A 367 9.02 9.85 -13.60
CA SER A 367 7.62 10.27 -13.48
C SER A 367 7.14 10.51 -12.05
N LEU A 368 7.83 10.00 -11.02
CA LEU A 368 7.37 10.08 -9.63
C LEU A 368 7.26 11.52 -9.13
N ILE A 369 8.26 12.37 -9.42
CA ILE A 369 8.28 13.77 -8.97
C ILE A 369 7.09 14.55 -9.58
N PRO A 370 6.90 14.59 -10.91
CA PRO A 370 5.70 15.21 -11.51
C PRO A 370 4.39 14.72 -10.91
N LEU A 371 4.25 13.40 -10.69
CA LEU A 371 3.05 12.81 -10.09
C LEU A 371 2.83 13.30 -8.65
N CYS A 372 3.88 13.39 -7.83
CA CYS A 372 3.78 13.90 -6.47
C CYS A 372 3.40 15.39 -6.44
N ILE A 373 3.97 16.18 -7.34
CA ILE A 373 3.61 17.60 -7.50
C ILE A 373 2.13 17.72 -7.85
N GLU A 374 1.66 16.98 -8.85
CA GLU A 374 0.27 17.01 -9.29
C GLU A 374 -0.70 16.56 -8.18
N LYS A 375 -0.37 15.47 -7.47
CA LYS A 375 -1.26 14.85 -6.49
C LYS A 375 -1.24 15.51 -5.11
N VAL A 376 -0.20 16.27 -4.75
CA VAL A 376 -0.07 16.83 -3.40
C VAL A 376 0.17 18.33 -3.44
N VAL A 377 1.24 18.77 -4.11
CA VAL A 377 1.68 20.18 -4.07
C VAL A 377 0.64 21.11 -4.71
N LEU A 378 0.09 20.75 -5.87
CA LEU A 378 -0.92 21.57 -6.54
C LEU A 378 -2.19 21.74 -5.70
N TRP A 379 -2.61 20.68 -4.99
CA TRP A 379 -3.78 20.76 -4.10
C TRP A 379 -3.54 21.69 -2.92
N LYS A 380 -2.33 21.69 -2.36
CA LYS A 380 -1.94 22.63 -1.30
C LYS A 380 -1.97 24.07 -1.80
N ILE A 381 -1.36 24.35 -2.97
CA ILE A 381 -1.37 25.69 -3.58
C ILE A 381 -2.79 26.16 -3.85
N THR A 382 -3.61 25.31 -4.47
CA THR A 382 -5.02 25.62 -4.74
C THR A 382 -5.77 25.95 -3.45
N GLY A 383 -5.54 25.18 -2.38
CA GLY A 383 -6.13 25.43 -1.07
C GLY A 383 -5.73 26.79 -0.48
N VAL A 384 -4.45 27.17 -0.57
CA VAL A 384 -3.96 28.48 -0.09
C VAL A 384 -4.60 29.63 -0.88
N VAL A 385 -4.68 29.51 -2.21
CA VAL A 385 -5.26 30.53 -3.09
C VAL A 385 -6.77 30.73 -2.84
N TYR A 386 -7.50 29.70 -2.39
CA TYR A 386 -8.91 29.86 -2.01
C TYR A 386 -9.10 30.52 -0.63
N ILE A 387 -8.09 30.45 0.25
CA ILE A 387 -8.16 31.00 1.61
C ILE A 387 -7.84 32.50 1.62
N GLU A 388 -6.86 32.93 0.83
CA GLU A 388 -6.55 34.35 0.57
C GLU A 388 -7.69 35.05 -0.18
#